data_AF-A0A536AW18-F1
#
_entry.id   AF-A0A536AW18-F1
#
_cell.length_a   1.000
_cell.length_b   1.000
_cell.length_c   1.000
_cell.angle_alpha   90.00
_cell.angle_beta   90.00
_cell.angle_gamma   90.00
#
_symmetry.space_group_name_H-M   'P 1'
#
loop_
_entity.id
_entity.type
_entity.pdbx_description
1 polymer ?
#
loop_
_entity_poly.entity_id
_entity_poly.type
_entity_poly.pdbx_seq_one_letter_code
_entity_poly.pdbx_strand_id
1 'polypeptide(L)'
;MLAAAALAGGSLVRPEGPLAQGFPPEADHLKCYQVREDFALRHTEIVDLFNEQFGPETGCQLLTTGLFYCAPTQKFSSHDPDGDDPRGPELQSNFLCYQVRCKANPERSIVVDDQVGQRVIEIQDAKMLCTPTTRAPQEPCEESAPACGGVCPPGETCEASPQRGGCFCE
;
A
#
# COMPACT_ATOMS: atom_id res chain seq x y z
N MET A 1 -77.96 23.84 -3.65
CA MET A 1 -77.88 22.66 -2.75
C MET A 1 -77.11 21.59 -3.51
N LEU A 2 -75.97 21.02 -3.12
CA LEU A 2 -75.14 21.03 -1.92
C LEU A 2 -73.70 20.69 -2.41
N ALA A 3 -72.72 21.52 -2.04
CA ALA A 3 -71.61 21.20 -1.13
C ALA A 3 -70.40 20.51 -1.80
N ALA A 4 -69.33 21.29 -1.95
CA ALA A 4 -67.98 20.85 -2.23
C ALA A 4 -67.39 20.11 -1.01
N ALA A 5 -66.63 19.05 -1.24
CA ALA A 5 -65.71 18.49 -0.26
C ALA A 5 -64.38 18.18 -0.97
N ALA A 6 -63.41 19.06 -0.76
CA ALA A 6 -62.01 18.82 -1.05
C ALA A 6 -61.45 17.84 -0.01
N LEU A 7 -60.80 16.76 -0.44
CA LEU A 7 -59.97 15.94 0.43
C LEU A 7 -58.53 16.01 -0.08
N ALA A 8 -57.67 16.43 0.85
CA ALA A 8 -56.30 16.84 0.65
C ALA A 8 -55.42 15.72 0.10
N GLY A 9 -54.62 16.07 -0.91
CA GLY A 9 -53.48 15.27 -1.34
C GLY A 9 -52.41 15.25 -0.26
N GLY A 10 -52.22 14.10 0.37
CA GLY A 10 -51.02 13.77 1.14
C GLY A 10 -50.18 12.81 0.32
N SER A 11 -49.36 13.33 -0.60
CA SER A 11 -48.26 12.52 -1.14
C SER A 11 -47.28 12.30 0.01
N LEU A 12 -47.18 11.05 0.45
CA LEU A 12 -46.11 10.62 1.36
C LEU A 12 -44.79 10.86 0.64
N VAL A 13 -44.14 11.97 0.98
CA VAL A 13 -42.73 12.20 0.66
C VAL A 13 -41.97 11.09 1.38
N ARG A 14 -41.47 10.11 0.63
CA ARG A 14 -40.44 9.21 1.15
C ARG A 14 -39.25 10.08 1.55
N PRO A 15 -38.69 9.93 2.76
CA PRO A 15 -37.41 10.55 3.03
C PRO A 15 -36.42 9.95 2.02
N GLU A 16 -35.82 10.83 1.22
CA GLU A 16 -34.63 10.53 0.45
C GLU A 16 -33.60 10.05 1.47
N GLY A 17 -33.38 8.73 1.53
CA GLY A 17 -32.25 8.16 2.24
C GLY A 17 -30.96 8.74 1.66
N PRO A 18 -29.87 8.83 2.45
CA PRO A 18 -28.63 9.44 1.99
C PRO A 18 -28.09 8.66 0.78
N LEU A 19 -28.25 9.22 -0.42
CA LEU A 19 -27.52 8.79 -1.61
C LEU A 19 -26.20 9.54 -1.62
N ALA A 20 -25.18 8.86 -1.10
CA ALA A 20 -23.75 8.94 -1.42
C ALA A 20 -22.96 8.63 -0.15
N GLN A 21 -22.94 7.36 0.27
CA GLN A 21 -21.69 6.88 0.83
C GLN A 21 -20.74 6.87 -0.36
N GLY A 22 -19.90 7.92 -0.44
CA GLY A 22 -18.82 7.99 -1.42
C GLY A 22 -18.08 6.66 -1.43
N PHE A 23 -17.71 6.20 -2.63
CA PHE A 23 -16.86 5.01 -2.76
C PHE A 23 -15.74 5.09 -1.72
N PRO A 24 -15.44 4.00 -0.99
CA PRO A 24 -14.28 4.02 -0.10
C PRO A 24 -13.08 4.47 -0.94
N PRO A 25 -12.28 5.45 -0.47
CA PRO A 25 -11.23 6.02 -1.30
C PRO A 25 -10.32 4.88 -1.77
N GLU A 26 -10.03 4.85 -3.06
CA GLU A 26 -9.12 3.83 -3.62
C GLU A 26 -7.77 3.92 -2.90
N ALA A 27 -7.12 2.78 -2.66
CA ALA A 27 -5.79 2.76 -2.04
C ALA A 27 -4.73 3.14 -3.07
N ASP A 28 -4.64 4.44 -3.38
CA ASP A 28 -3.75 5.04 -4.39
C ASP A 28 -2.49 5.67 -3.76
N HIS A 29 -2.41 5.72 -2.43
CA HIS A 29 -1.24 6.16 -1.69
C HIS A 29 -0.41 4.96 -1.21
N LEU A 30 0.86 5.19 -0.84
CA LEU A 30 1.69 4.21 -0.13
C LEU A 30 2.00 4.68 1.30
N LYS A 31 1.83 3.77 2.27
CA LYS A 31 2.37 3.92 3.62
C LYS A 31 3.56 2.97 3.80
N CYS A 32 4.73 3.52 4.08
CA CYS A 32 5.96 2.77 4.22
C CYS A 32 6.38 2.60 5.69
N TYR A 33 6.87 1.40 6.00
CA TYR A 33 7.33 0.99 7.32
C TYR A 33 8.81 0.63 7.24
N GLN A 34 9.62 1.16 8.14
CA GLN A 34 11.04 0.80 8.21
C GLN A 34 11.17 -0.67 8.60
N VAL A 35 11.94 -1.42 7.81
CA VAL A 35 12.27 -2.80 8.13
C VAL A 35 13.28 -2.81 9.26
N ARG A 36 12.89 -3.39 10.40
CA ARG A 36 13.77 -3.50 11.58
C ARG A 36 14.85 -4.56 11.36
N GLU A 37 14.47 -5.70 10.82
CA GLU A 37 15.37 -6.81 10.51
C GLU A 37 14.86 -7.51 9.24
N ASP A 38 15.80 -7.88 8.38
CA ASP A 38 15.58 -8.74 7.22
C ASP A 38 16.54 -9.92 7.34
N PHE A 39 15.99 -11.12 7.47
CA PHE A 39 16.75 -12.36 7.65
C PHE A 39 17.28 -12.95 6.33
N ALA A 40 17.00 -12.31 5.20
CA ALA A 40 17.64 -12.67 3.94
C ALA A 40 19.17 -12.59 4.06
N LEU A 41 19.86 -13.48 3.35
CA LEU A 41 21.31 -13.42 3.27
C LEU A 41 21.72 -12.09 2.63
N ARG A 42 22.52 -11.29 3.35
CA ARG A 42 22.99 -9.99 2.87
C ARG A 42 23.95 -10.20 1.71
N HIS A 43 23.61 -9.67 0.54
CA HIS A 43 24.55 -9.54 -0.57
C HIS A 43 24.25 -8.30 -1.40
N THR A 44 25.07 -8.09 -2.43
CA THR A 44 24.89 -7.03 -3.40
C THR A 44 24.72 -7.64 -4.78
N GLU A 45 23.73 -7.16 -5.51
CA GLU A 45 23.53 -7.48 -6.92
C GLU A 45 23.88 -6.29 -7.80
N ILE A 46 24.27 -6.56 -9.04
CA ILE A 46 24.44 -5.54 -10.06
C ILE A 46 23.18 -5.53 -10.92
N VAL A 47 22.53 -4.38 -10.98
CA VAL A 47 21.27 -4.19 -11.72
C VAL A 47 21.36 -2.99 -12.65
N ASP A 48 20.60 -3.07 -13.74
CA ASP A 48 20.38 -1.98 -14.68
C ASP A 48 18.93 -1.50 -14.54
N LEU A 49 18.73 -0.21 -14.29
CA LEU A 49 17.42 0.40 -14.08
C LEU A 49 17.01 1.22 -15.28
N PHE A 50 15.80 0.98 -15.79
CA PHE A 50 15.29 1.66 -16.99
C PHE A 50 13.94 2.29 -16.70
N ASN A 51 13.77 3.55 -17.08
CA ASN A 51 12.47 4.18 -17.23
C ASN A 51 12.53 5.20 -18.38
N GLU A 52 11.36 5.52 -18.97
CA GLU A 52 11.27 6.41 -20.12
C GLU A 52 11.61 7.87 -19.78
N GLN A 53 11.40 8.28 -18.53
CA GLN A 53 11.50 9.66 -18.10
C GLN A 53 12.95 10.13 -17.87
N PHE A 54 13.80 9.24 -17.35
CA PHE A 54 15.14 9.58 -16.86
C PHE A 54 16.26 8.83 -17.60
N GLY A 55 15.90 7.88 -18.47
CA GLY A 55 16.85 7.06 -19.21
C GLY A 55 17.44 5.91 -18.37
N PRO A 56 18.42 5.18 -18.91
CA PRO A 56 19.01 4.04 -18.25
C PRO A 56 20.04 4.43 -17.18
N GLU A 57 20.04 3.72 -16.06
CA GLU A 57 21.07 3.75 -15.03
C GLU A 57 21.67 2.34 -14.90
N THR A 58 22.87 2.13 -15.46
CA THR A 58 23.47 0.80 -15.57
C THR A 58 24.56 0.54 -14.53
N GLY A 59 24.72 -0.72 -14.11
CA GLY A 59 25.76 -1.14 -13.19
C GLY A 59 25.54 -0.69 -11.74
N CYS A 60 24.28 -0.47 -11.34
CA CYS A 60 23.95 -0.03 -10.00
C CYS A 60 24.09 -1.19 -9.00
N GLN A 61 24.55 -0.90 -7.79
CA GLN A 61 24.65 -1.86 -6.69
C GLN A 61 23.33 -1.89 -5.91
N LEU A 62 22.61 -2.99 -5.99
CA LEU A 62 21.40 -3.27 -5.21
C LEU A 62 21.78 -4.02 -3.93
N LEU A 63 21.52 -3.45 -2.77
CA LEU A 63 21.69 -4.14 -1.49
C LEU A 63 20.41 -4.94 -1.22
N THR A 64 20.50 -6.27 -1.19
CA THR A 64 19.32 -7.17 -1.19
C THR A 64 18.59 -7.27 0.15
N THR A 65 19.00 -6.50 1.15
CA THR A 65 18.25 -6.33 2.41
C THR A 65 17.17 -5.27 2.25
N GLY A 66 15.92 -5.64 2.50
CA GLY A 66 14.79 -4.73 2.51
C GLY A 66 14.98 -3.62 3.54
N LEU A 67 14.73 -2.38 3.12
CA LEU A 67 14.84 -1.18 3.96
C LEU A 67 13.46 -0.63 4.35
N PHE A 68 12.50 -0.67 3.43
CA PHE A 68 11.10 -0.29 3.68
C PHE A 68 10.13 -1.30 3.11
N TYR A 69 9.07 -1.59 3.87
CA TYR A 69 7.88 -2.27 3.36
C TYR A 69 6.79 -1.23 3.14
N CYS A 70 6.32 -1.07 1.91
CA CYS A 70 5.29 -0.09 1.54
C CYS A 70 3.99 -0.81 1.16
N ALA A 71 2.89 -0.44 1.80
CA ALA A 71 1.57 -0.98 1.52
C ALA A 71 0.64 0.09 0.93
N PRO A 72 -0.25 -0.27 -0.01
CA PRO A 72 -1.35 0.59 -0.43
C PRO A 72 -2.12 1.12 0.78
N THR A 73 -2.44 2.41 0.76
CA THR A 73 -3.10 3.07 1.88
C THR A 73 -4.12 4.10 1.40
N GLN A 74 -5.12 4.33 2.24
CA GLN A 74 -6.06 5.42 2.09
C GLN A 74 -5.64 6.54 3.03
N LYS A 75 -5.60 7.77 2.53
CA LYS A 75 -5.31 8.95 3.35
C LYS A 75 -6.63 9.64 3.69
N PHE A 76 -6.81 9.97 4.96
CA PHE A 76 -7.91 10.79 5.44
C PHE A 76 -7.33 12.04 6.10
N SER A 77 -7.88 13.21 5.78
CA SER A 77 -7.46 14.48 6.36
C SER A 77 -8.69 15.29 6.78
N SER A 78 -8.66 15.86 7.97
CA SER A 78 -9.70 16.82 8.41
C SER A 78 -9.68 18.12 7.60
N HIS A 79 -8.56 18.40 6.92
CA HIS A 79 -8.38 19.60 6.09
C HIS A 79 -8.77 19.37 4.62
N ASP A 80 -9.14 18.14 4.29
CA ASP A 80 -9.66 17.75 2.98
C ASP A 80 -10.85 16.79 3.21
N PRO A 81 -11.98 17.30 3.73
CA PRO A 81 -13.14 16.49 4.05
C PRO A 81 -13.85 15.97 2.80
N ASP A 82 -13.65 16.63 1.65
CA ASP A 82 -14.26 16.29 0.37
C ASP A 82 -13.41 15.28 -0.42
N GLY A 83 -12.13 15.10 -0.08
CA GLY A 83 -11.23 14.13 -0.71
C GLY A 83 -10.82 14.54 -2.12
N ASP A 84 -10.68 15.85 -2.35
CA ASP A 84 -10.35 16.43 -3.66
C ASP A 84 -8.85 16.41 -3.96
N ASP A 85 -8.05 15.64 -3.20
CA ASP A 85 -6.64 15.47 -3.48
C ASP A 85 -6.42 14.78 -4.84
N PRO A 86 -5.34 15.14 -5.59
CA PRO A 86 -5.05 14.49 -6.86
C PRO A 86 -4.96 12.96 -6.69
N ARG A 87 -5.89 12.25 -7.34
CA ARG A 87 -6.03 10.80 -7.24
C ARG A 87 -5.16 10.09 -8.28
N GLY A 88 -4.43 9.07 -7.82
CA GLY A 88 -3.69 8.16 -8.68
C GLY A 88 -4.50 6.91 -9.04
N PRO A 89 -3.99 6.04 -9.92
CA PRO A 89 -4.54 4.71 -10.11
C PRO A 89 -4.47 3.88 -8.81
N GLU A 90 -5.47 3.02 -8.59
CA GLU A 90 -5.47 2.09 -7.46
C GLU A 90 -4.24 1.17 -7.45
N LEU A 91 -3.58 1.05 -6.29
CA LEU A 91 -2.41 0.18 -6.10
C LEU A 91 -2.82 -1.21 -5.62
N GLN A 92 -2.46 -2.24 -6.39
CA GLN A 92 -2.84 -3.64 -6.14
C GLN A 92 -1.76 -4.47 -5.43
N SER A 93 -0.57 -3.91 -5.20
CA SER A 93 0.57 -4.64 -4.67
C SER A 93 1.22 -3.91 -3.52
N ASN A 94 1.72 -4.67 -2.56
CA ASN A 94 2.71 -4.17 -1.62
C ASN A 94 4.07 -4.09 -2.31
N PHE A 95 5.00 -3.34 -1.74
CA PHE A 95 6.35 -3.21 -2.24
C PHE A 95 7.37 -3.43 -1.13
N LEU A 96 8.45 -4.14 -1.46
CA LEU A 96 9.66 -4.18 -0.64
C LEU A 96 10.70 -3.30 -1.33
N CYS A 97 11.22 -2.32 -0.61
CA CYS A 97 12.14 -1.31 -1.13
C CYS A 97 13.56 -1.54 -0.62
N TYR A 98 14.50 -1.53 -1.55
CA TYR A 98 15.92 -1.82 -1.34
C TYR A 98 16.77 -0.59 -1.62
N GLN A 99 17.90 -0.46 -0.93
CA GLN A 99 18.87 0.58 -1.25
C GLN A 99 19.58 0.26 -2.56
N VAL A 100 19.70 1.27 -3.41
CA VAL A 100 20.49 1.22 -4.65
C VAL A 100 21.58 2.28 -4.61
N ARG A 101 22.74 1.94 -5.14
CA ARG A 101 23.84 2.88 -5.36
C ARG A 101 24.21 2.87 -6.84
N CYS A 102 23.86 3.94 -7.53
CA CYS A 102 24.20 4.15 -8.92
C CYS A 102 25.38 5.13 -9.06
N LYS A 103 25.97 5.17 -10.26
CA LYS A 103 26.89 6.24 -10.62
C LYS A 103 26.11 7.56 -10.68
N ALA A 104 26.73 8.64 -10.23
CA ALA A 104 26.15 9.97 -10.32
C ALA A 104 25.74 10.27 -11.78
N ASN A 105 24.49 10.63 -11.95
CA ASN A 105 23.92 11.05 -13.23
C ASN A 105 23.77 12.57 -13.28
N PRO A 106 23.72 13.16 -14.49
CA PRO A 106 23.38 14.56 -14.64
C PRO A 106 22.06 14.88 -13.95
N GLU A 107 21.99 16.06 -13.33
CA GLU A 107 20.76 16.56 -12.71
C GLU A 107 19.67 16.77 -13.76
N ARG A 108 18.45 16.39 -13.42
CA ARG A 108 17.27 16.43 -14.30
C ARG A 108 16.16 17.19 -13.58
N SER A 109 15.45 18.08 -14.27
CA SER A 109 14.33 18.83 -13.67
C SER A 109 13.00 18.35 -14.24
N ILE A 110 12.00 18.19 -13.38
CA ILE A 110 10.63 17.86 -13.78
C ILE A 110 9.63 18.78 -13.07
N VAL A 111 8.47 18.99 -13.69
CA VAL A 111 7.33 19.65 -13.05
C VAL A 111 6.46 18.56 -12.42
N VAL A 112 6.17 18.67 -11.14
CA VAL A 112 5.20 17.83 -10.43
C VAL A 112 4.00 18.66 -10.03
N ASP A 113 2.83 18.03 -10.02
CA ASP A 113 1.57 18.60 -9.54
C ASP A 113 0.92 17.56 -8.64
N ASP A 114 0.85 17.86 -7.35
CA ASP A 114 0.40 16.95 -6.30
C ASP A 114 -0.45 17.70 -5.27
N GLN A 115 -0.88 17.01 -4.22
CA GLN A 115 -1.68 17.56 -3.12
C GLN A 115 -1.04 18.76 -2.37
N VAL A 116 0.21 19.14 -2.66
CA VAL A 116 0.85 20.35 -2.12
C VAL A 116 1.15 21.41 -3.19
N GLY A 117 0.66 21.21 -4.43
CA GLY A 117 0.68 22.16 -5.52
C GLY A 117 1.82 21.96 -6.53
N GLN A 118 1.68 22.64 -7.66
CA GLN A 118 2.58 22.52 -8.80
C GLN A 118 3.94 23.18 -8.55
N ARG A 119 5.04 22.45 -8.80
CA ARG A 119 6.41 22.96 -8.64
C ARG A 119 7.44 22.20 -9.48
N VAL A 120 8.60 22.82 -9.70
CA VAL A 120 9.77 22.16 -10.29
C VAL A 120 10.55 21.44 -9.19
N ILE A 121 11.00 20.22 -9.48
CA ILE A 121 11.93 19.46 -8.63
C ILE A 121 13.13 18.97 -9.42
N GLU A 122 14.27 18.81 -8.74
CA GLU A 122 15.53 18.30 -9.30
C GLU A 122 15.75 16.84 -8.87
N ILE A 123 16.07 15.99 -9.83
CA ILE A 123 16.18 14.53 -9.71
C ILE A 123 17.63 14.11 -10.00
N GLN A 124 18.20 13.35 -9.07
CA GLN A 124 19.53 12.74 -9.19
C GLN A 124 19.43 11.25 -9.55
N ASP A 125 20.49 10.47 -9.34
CA ASP A 125 20.51 9.03 -9.56
C ASP A 125 19.60 8.26 -8.58
N ALA A 126 19.11 7.08 -9.00
CA ALA A 126 18.24 6.26 -8.15
C ALA A 126 18.93 5.84 -6.84
N LYS A 127 18.23 6.05 -5.73
CA LYS A 127 18.69 5.66 -4.38
C LYS A 127 17.93 4.47 -3.81
N MET A 128 16.77 4.16 -4.37
CA MET A 128 15.87 3.12 -3.89
C MET A 128 15.22 2.40 -5.08
N LEU A 129 15.11 1.08 -4.99
CA LEU A 129 14.30 0.27 -5.90
C LEU A 129 13.20 -0.40 -5.08
N CYS A 130 11.93 -0.12 -5.40
CA CYS A 130 10.77 -0.75 -4.78
C CYS A 130 10.19 -1.80 -5.74
N THR A 131 10.19 -3.06 -5.32
CA THR A 131 9.68 -4.16 -6.14
C THR A 131 8.35 -4.67 -5.58
N PRO A 132 7.37 -5.03 -6.44
CA PRO A 132 6.14 -5.67 -5.97
C PRO A 132 6.44 -6.90 -5.11
N THR A 133 5.66 -7.07 -4.05
CA THR A 133 5.76 -8.23 -3.15
C THR A 133 4.38 -8.76 -2.81
N THR A 134 4.31 -10.08 -2.70
CA THR A 134 3.14 -10.81 -2.22
C THR A 134 3.51 -11.54 -0.94
N ARG A 135 2.52 -11.76 -0.08
CA ARG A 135 2.69 -12.62 1.09
C ARG A 135 2.96 -14.03 0.59
N ALA A 136 4.09 -14.62 0.99
CA ALA A 136 4.35 -16.03 0.72
C ALA A 136 3.24 -16.89 1.34
N PRO A 137 2.78 -17.95 0.64
CA PRO A 137 1.91 -18.95 1.25
C PRO A 137 2.55 -19.45 2.54
N GLN A 138 1.81 -19.45 3.64
CA GLN A 138 2.25 -20.14 4.85
C GLN A 138 2.01 -21.62 4.62
N GLU A 139 3.05 -22.44 4.80
CA GLU A 139 2.89 -23.90 4.82
C GLU A 139 1.81 -24.28 5.83
N PRO A 140 0.96 -25.30 5.55
CA PRO A 140 -0.02 -25.77 6.51
C PRO A 140 0.67 -26.13 7.83
N CYS A 141 0.17 -25.58 8.92
CA CYS A 141 0.60 -25.97 10.25
C CYS A 141 0.00 -27.34 10.55
N GLU A 142 0.79 -28.41 10.42
CA GLU A 142 0.41 -29.71 10.98
C GLU A 142 0.49 -29.63 12.52
N GLU A 143 -0.36 -30.34 13.26
CA GLU A 143 -0.42 -30.32 14.75
C GLU A 143 0.90 -30.71 15.46
N SER A 144 1.92 -31.08 14.70
CA SER A 144 3.27 -31.41 15.17
C SER A 144 4.37 -30.77 14.33
N ALA A 145 4.05 -29.70 13.59
CA ALA A 145 5.02 -28.96 12.79
C ALA A 145 6.19 -28.50 13.69
N PRO A 146 7.46 -28.69 13.28
CA PRO A 146 8.62 -28.24 14.05
C PRO A 146 8.56 -26.75 14.45
N ALA A 147 7.82 -25.94 13.69
CA ALA A 147 7.56 -24.53 13.95
C ALA A 147 6.76 -24.28 15.26
N CYS A 148 5.88 -25.20 15.67
CA CYS A 148 5.11 -25.11 16.91
C CYS A 148 5.85 -25.70 18.14
N GLY A 149 7.07 -26.22 17.96
CA GLY A 149 7.84 -26.81 19.06
C GLY A 149 7.30 -28.16 19.58
N GLY A 150 6.33 -28.76 18.89
CA GLY A 150 5.69 -30.03 19.27
C GLY A 150 4.16 -29.91 19.33
N VAL A 151 3.54 -30.71 20.20
CA VAL A 151 2.08 -30.70 20.47
C VAL A 151 1.74 -29.47 21.31
N CYS A 152 0.75 -28.70 20.87
CA CYS A 152 0.29 -27.51 21.60
C CYS A 152 -0.30 -27.86 22.98
N PRO A 153 -0.25 -26.92 23.95
CA PRO A 153 -0.92 -27.07 25.24
C PRO A 153 -2.41 -27.38 25.10
N PRO A 154 -3.04 -28.01 26.10
CA PRO A 154 -4.48 -28.28 26.07
C PRO A 154 -5.29 -26.98 25.88
N GLY A 155 -6.04 -26.91 24.79
CA GLY A 155 -6.89 -25.76 24.46
C GLY A 155 -6.32 -24.81 23.41
N GLU A 156 -5.09 -25.04 22.94
CA GLU A 156 -4.47 -24.28 21.85
C GLU A 156 -4.37 -25.13 20.58
N THR A 157 -4.49 -24.51 19.42
CA THR A 157 -4.27 -25.14 18.10
C THR A 157 -3.03 -24.55 17.42
N CYS A 158 -2.26 -25.39 16.72
CA CYS A 158 -1.09 -24.94 15.96
C CYS A 158 -1.57 -24.22 14.70
N GLU A 159 -1.54 -22.89 14.72
CA GLU A 159 -2.08 -22.04 13.66
C GLU A 159 -1.01 -21.18 12.99
N ALA A 160 -1.22 -20.91 11.70
CA ALA A 160 -0.34 -20.05 10.94
C ALA A 160 -0.60 -18.60 11.36
N SER A 161 0.40 -17.93 11.93
CA SER A 161 0.28 -16.53 12.35
C SER A 161 0.70 -15.60 11.20
N PRO A 162 -0.23 -14.84 10.59
CA PRO A 162 0.11 -13.94 9.48
C PRO A 162 1.01 -12.78 9.94
N GLN A 163 0.97 -12.44 11.21
CA GLN A 163 1.73 -11.31 11.77
C GLN A 163 3.17 -11.71 12.08
N ARG A 164 3.37 -12.94 12.55
CA ARG A 164 4.67 -13.43 13.01
C ARG A 164 5.43 -14.24 11.95
N GLY A 165 4.76 -14.70 10.90
CA GLY A 165 5.40 -15.43 9.81
C GLY A 165 5.88 -16.82 10.23
N GLY A 166 4.94 -17.70 10.60
CA GLY A 166 5.23 -19.08 11.02
C GLY A 166 4.03 -19.70 11.72
N CYS A 167 4.20 -20.90 12.29
CA CYS A 167 3.18 -21.59 13.07
C CYS A 167 3.41 -21.37 14.57
N PHE A 168 2.35 -21.11 15.31
CA PHE A 168 2.38 -20.92 16.76
C PHE A 168 1.13 -21.52 17.39
N CYS A 169 1.21 -21.94 18.64
CA CYS A 169 0.02 -22.33 19.41
C CYS A 169 -0.76 -21.05 19.79
N GLU A 170 -2.05 -21.03 19.44
CA GLU A 170 -3.02 -19.94 19.72
C GLU A 170 -4.30 -20.49 20.36
#